data_AF-A0A832G7G1-F1
#
_entry.id   AF-A0A832G7G1-F1
#
_cell.length_a   1.000
_cell.length_b   1.000
_cell.length_c   1.000
_cell.angle_alpha   90.00
_cell.angle_beta   90.00
_cell.angle_gamma   90.00
#
_symmetry.space_group_name_H-M   'P 1'
#
loop_
_entity.id
_entity.type
_entity.pdbx_description
1 polymer ?
#
loop_
_entity_poly.entity_id
_entity_poly.type
_entity_poly.pdbx_seq_one_letter_code
_entity_poly.pdbx_strand_id
1 'polypeptide(L)'
;MINPTKLIRAALAGFMFLSLIIVTSCNSGDNSNNVSTDFAQPEVLTKNISAEQNNISSVERKIIKSGNIRFETANVKESHKFIKITVAELGGYIGNENVYNFEDRIEHTVEVRVPEDKFNLLIDKISSSVEKLESKNISTADVTEEFIDVEARIKTKKELEARYKEILKKASRVDEILNIEREMGNLRSEIESLEGRMNYLKNRIALSSLTITFYEKVASPFGFASKLVKALENGWTALLWFIIILVSLWPFIILTLVLIFIILTIRKKRKPQKV
;
A
#
# COMPACT_ATOMS: atom_id res chain seq x y z
N MET A 1 -1.65 -24.67 -40.02
CA MET A 1 -2.52 -25.85 -39.88
C MET A 1 -1.96 -26.68 -38.72
N ILE A 2 -2.48 -26.44 -37.52
CA ILE A 2 -1.95 -27.00 -36.26
C ILE A 2 -3.09 -27.82 -35.65
N ASN A 3 -2.90 -29.13 -35.58
CA ASN A 3 -3.91 -30.09 -35.11
C ASN A 3 -4.06 -30.04 -33.57
N PRO A 4 -5.29 -29.97 -33.01
CA PRO A 4 -5.54 -29.80 -31.57
C PRO A 4 -5.54 -31.10 -30.74
N THR A 5 -5.10 -32.24 -31.28
CA THR A 5 -5.25 -33.55 -30.63
C THR A 5 -4.06 -34.00 -29.77
N LYS A 6 -3.02 -33.17 -29.61
CA LYS A 6 -1.84 -33.49 -28.78
C LYS A 6 -1.81 -32.81 -27.40
N LEU A 7 -2.80 -31.99 -27.05
CA LEU A 7 -2.84 -31.24 -25.80
C LEU A 7 -3.55 -31.98 -24.64
N ILE A 8 -4.22 -33.10 -24.92
CA ILE A 8 -5.02 -33.84 -23.93
C ILE A 8 -4.20 -34.96 -23.22
N ARG A 9 -2.96 -35.22 -23.64
CA ARG A 9 -2.12 -36.31 -23.08
C ARG A 9 -1.00 -35.87 -22.13
N ALA A 10 -0.95 -34.61 -21.72
CA ALA A 10 0.13 -34.06 -20.88
C ALA A 10 -0.30 -33.55 -19.49
N ALA A 11 -1.53 -33.84 -19.05
CA ALA A 11 -2.06 -33.39 -17.75
C ALA A 11 -2.19 -34.54 -16.73
N LEU A 12 -1.30 -35.54 -16.79
CA LEU A 12 -1.30 -36.69 -15.87
C LEU A 12 0.11 -36.98 -15.38
N ALA A 13 0.74 -35.96 -14.80
CA ALA A 13 1.93 -36.11 -13.97
C ALA A 13 2.09 -34.89 -13.06
N GLY A 14 2.03 -35.13 -11.75
CA GLY A 14 2.73 -34.32 -10.76
C GLY A 14 1.97 -33.12 -10.19
N PHE A 15 0.99 -33.35 -9.32
CA PHE A 15 0.70 -32.42 -8.22
C PHE A 15 -0.17 -33.09 -7.15
N MET A 16 0.44 -33.87 -6.26
CA MET A 16 -0.19 -34.20 -4.96
C MET A 16 0.90 -34.42 -3.90
N PHE A 17 1.64 -33.33 -3.66
CA PHE A 17 2.49 -33.17 -2.51
C PHE A 17 1.85 -32.09 -1.64
N LEU A 18 1.03 -32.48 -0.66
CA LEU A 18 0.62 -31.56 0.40
C LEU A 18 0.13 -32.30 1.64
N SER A 19 0.70 -31.88 2.77
CA SER A 19 0.08 -31.85 4.09
C SER A 19 -0.06 -33.18 4.86
N LEU A 20 0.96 -33.48 5.67
CA LEU A 20 0.73 -34.12 6.97
C LEU A 20 1.30 -33.25 8.10
N ILE A 21 0.45 -32.32 8.51
CA ILE A 21 0.11 -31.88 9.88
C ILE A 21 1.20 -32.09 10.95
N ILE A 22 1.78 -30.96 11.36
CA ILE A 22 2.51 -30.75 12.62
C ILE A 22 1.46 -30.67 13.75
N VAL A 23 1.55 -31.57 14.73
CA VAL A 23 0.80 -31.43 15.99
C VAL A 23 1.68 -30.74 17.01
N THR A 24 1.14 -29.62 17.50
CA THR A 24 1.55 -28.82 18.63
C THR A 24 1.55 -29.63 19.94
N SER A 25 2.66 -29.57 20.68
CA SER A 25 2.74 -29.99 22.08
C SER A 25 2.63 -28.75 22.98
N CYS A 26 1.70 -28.77 23.92
CA CYS A 26 1.50 -27.74 24.94
C CYS A 26 2.28 -28.06 26.22
N ASN A 27 3.12 -27.09 26.59
CA ASN A 27 3.36 -26.49 27.90
C ASN A 27 2.93 -27.24 29.20
N SER A 28 3.89 -27.40 30.12
CA SER A 28 3.74 -27.20 31.57
C SER A 28 5.12 -27.15 32.21
N GLY A 29 5.56 -25.96 32.58
CA GLY A 29 6.82 -25.72 33.29
C GLY A 29 6.63 -24.60 34.30
N ASP A 30 5.95 -24.93 35.39
CA ASP A 30 5.77 -24.10 36.57
C ASP A 30 7.09 -24.02 37.34
N ASN A 31 7.65 -22.82 37.52
CA ASN A 31 8.70 -22.60 38.52
C ASN A 31 8.77 -21.13 38.94
N SER A 32 7.82 -20.71 39.76
CA SER A 32 7.88 -19.50 40.56
C SER A 32 8.78 -19.75 41.78
N ASN A 33 10.07 -19.41 41.66
CA ASN A 33 10.94 -19.27 42.83
C ASN A 33 10.76 -17.86 43.40
N ASN A 34 9.81 -17.73 44.33
CA ASN A 34 9.68 -16.55 45.18
C ASN A 34 10.75 -16.61 46.28
N VAL A 35 11.84 -15.86 46.10
CA VAL A 35 12.78 -15.57 47.18
C VAL A 35 12.25 -14.35 47.93
N SER A 36 11.63 -14.61 49.08
CA SER A 36 11.29 -13.59 50.08
C SER A 36 12.56 -13.29 50.88
N THR A 37 13.30 -12.25 50.49
CA THR A 37 14.31 -11.66 51.38
C THR A 37 13.62 -10.66 52.31
N ASP A 38 13.37 -11.15 53.52
CA ASP A 38 13.02 -10.39 54.71
C ASP A 38 14.20 -9.48 55.11
N PHE A 39 14.02 -8.18 54.98
CA PHE A 39 14.92 -7.18 55.57
C PHE A 39 14.09 -6.22 56.41
N ALA A 40 14.28 -6.36 57.73
CA ALA A 40 13.75 -5.49 58.75
C ALA A 40 14.20 -4.03 58.54
N GLN A 41 13.24 -3.13 58.75
CA GLN A 41 13.44 -1.67 58.80
C GLN A 41 14.35 -1.26 59.96
N PRO A 42 15.07 -0.14 59.80
CA PRO A 42 15.17 0.86 60.85
C PRO A 42 14.46 2.14 60.40
N GLU A 43 13.64 2.63 61.31
CA GLU A 43 12.80 3.80 61.21
C GLU A 43 13.63 5.11 61.37
N VAL A 44 13.23 6.13 60.62
CA VAL A 44 13.42 7.58 60.80
C VAL A 44 14.81 8.20 60.59
N LEU A 45 14.92 8.99 59.50
CA LEU A 45 15.28 10.40 59.57
C LEU A 45 14.90 11.10 58.26
N THR A 46 13.61 11.43 58.19
CA THR A 46 13.00 12.36 57.25
C THR A 46 13.63 13.74 57.44
N LYS A 47 14.67 14.04 56.68
CA LYS A 47 15.27 15.38 56.61
C LYS A 47 15.40 15.81 55.15
N ASN A 48 14.34 16.48 54.69
CA ASN A 48 14.32 17.54 53.67
C ASN A 48 15.39 17.46 52.57
N ILE A 49 15.13 16.61 51.57
CA ILE A 49 15.59 16.81 50.19
C ILE A 49 14.35 16.59 49.31
N SER A 50 13.39 17.50 49.41
CA SER A 50 12.14 17.42 48.64
C SER A 50 11.68 18.83 48.30
N ALA A 51 12.48 19.55 47.52
CA ALA A 51 12.05 20.81 46.90
C ALA A 51 12.87 21.25 45.67
N GLU A 52 13.70 20.39 45.05
CA GLU A 52 14.48 20.83 43.87
C GLU A 52 14.80 19.74 42.84
N GLN A 53 13.92 18.74 42.70
CA GLN A 53 13.93 17.83 41.54
C GLN A 53 12.50 17.58 41.05
N ASN A 54 11.90 18.58 40.43
CA ASN A 54 10.74 18.40 39.56
C ASN A 54 10.82 19.34 38.34
N ASN A 55 12.01 19.45 37.78
CA ASN A 55 12.21 19.89 36.40
C ASN A 55 13.09 18.86 35.69
N ILE A 56 12.66 17.59 35.73
CA ILE A 56 12.99 16.71 34.62
C ILE A 56 12.20 17.31 33.46
N SER A 57 12.86 18.11 32.64
CA SER A 57 12.35 18.52 31.34
C SER A 57 11.97 17.22 30.63
N SER A 58 10.68 16.89 30.66
CA SER A 58 10.18 15.71 29.98
C SER A 58 10.47 15.95 28.52
N VAL A 59 11.44 15.21 27.97
CA VAL A 59 11.77 15.27 26.55
C VAL A 59 10.46 15.18 25.80
N GLU A 60 10.13 16.24 25.07
CA GLU A 60 8.88 16.35 24.33
C GLU A 60 8.82 15.17 23.36
N ARG A 61 7.90 14.23 23.60
CA ARG A 61 7.82 13.02 22.81
C ARG A 61 7.42 13.35 21.38
N LYS A 62 8.16 12.81 20.43
CA LYS A 62 7.87 12.93 18.99
C LYS A 62 7.06 11.71 18.58
N ILE A 63 5.76 11.92 18.38
CA ILE A 63 4.80 10.85 18.13
C ILE A 63 4.22 11.02 16.73
N ILE A 64 4.17 9.93 15.97
CA ILE A 64 3.46 9.84 14.70
C ILE A 64 2.16 9.08 14.94
N LYS A 65 1.02 9.70 14.59
CA LYS A 65 -0.28 9.04 14.61
C LYS A 65 -0.76 8.78 13.19
N SER A 66 -1.25 7.57 12.97
CA SER A 66 -1.93 7.20 11.74
C SER A 66 -3.11 6.29 12.00
N GLY A 67 -4.05 6.21 11.07
CA GLY A 67 -5.18 5.32 11.24
C GLY A 67 -5.88 4.97 9.95
N ASN A 68 -6.69 3.92 10.02
CA ASN A 68 -7.61 3.50 8.98
C ASN A 68 -8.98 3.29 9.60
N ILE A 69 -10.00 3.89 9.01
CA ILE A 69 -11.40 3.76 9.42
C ILE A 69 -12.20 3.28 8.22
N ARG A 70 -13.02 2.24 8.43
CA ARG A 70 -13.97 1.75 7.44
C ARG A 70 -15.38 1.74 8.00
N PHE A 71 -16.34 2.24 7.22
CA PHE A 71 -17.75 2.16 7.58
C PHE A 71 -18.69 2.07 6.37
N GLU A 72 -19.87 1.54 6.63
CA GLU A 72 -20.99 1.56 5.70
C GLU A 72 -21.80 2.85 5.92
N THR A 73 -22.24 3.48 4.83
CA THR A 73 -23.06 4.68 4.87
C THR A 73 -24.27 4.57 3.95
N ALA A 74 -25.34 5.27 4.31
CA ALA A 74 -26.56 5.35 3.50
C ALA A 74 -26.38 6.24 2.26
N ASN A 75 -25.49 7.23 2.32
CA ASN A 75 -25.23 8.14 1.20
C ASN A 75 -23.75 8.55 1.17
N VAL A 76 -23.05 8.09 0.14
CA VAL A 76 -21.62 8.35 -0.04
C VAL A 76 -21.34 9.84 -0.25
N LYS A 77 -22.20 10.56 -0.97
CA LYS A 77 -22.00 11.99 -1.28
C LYS A 77 -22.12 12.86 -0.03
N GLU A 78 -23.09 12.57 0.83
CA GLU A 78 -23.28 13.29 2.09
C GLU A 78 -22.13 13.04 3.05
N SER A 79 -21.70 11.77 3.15
CA SER A 79 -20.56 11.37 3.98
C SER A 79 -19.27 12.05 3.53
N HIS A 80 -19.03 12.09 2.21
CA HIS A 80 -17.89 12.80 1.63
C HIS A 80 -17.91 14.29 1.97
N LYS A 81 -19.06 14.96 1.80
CA LYS A 81 -19.21 16.37 2.13
C LYS A 81 -18.95 16.63 3.62
N PHE A 82 -19.49 15.79 4.49
CA PHE A 82 -19.28 15.87 5.93
C PHE A 82 -17.80 15.71 6.30
N ILE A 83 -17.12 14.71 5.76
CA ILE A 83 -15.67 14.49 5.98
C ILE A 83 -14.88 15.71 5.50
N LYS A 84 -15.15 16.20 4.29
CA LYS A 84 -14.45 17.35 3.71
C LYS A 84 -14.58 18.61 4.58
N ILE A 85 -15.78 18.91 5.06
CA ILE A 85 -16.04 20.06 5.93
C ILE A 85 -15.32 19.86 7.28
N THR A 86 -15.48 18.69 7.90
CA THR A 86 -14.89 18.39 9.21
C THR A 86 -13.36 18.47 9.18
N VAL A 87 -12.74 17.96 8.12
CA VAL A 87 -11.28 18.03 7.93
C VAL A 87 -10.82 19.48 7.78
N ALA A 88 -11.54 20.29 6.99
CA ALA A 88 -11.22 21.70 6.81
C ALA A 88 -11.39 22.51 8.11
N GLU A 89 -12.45 22.26 8.89
CA GLU A 89 -12.68 22.88 10.20
C GLU A 89 -11.54 22.60 11.20
N LEU A 90 -10.95 21.40 11.13
CA LEU A 90 -9.84 21.00 11.98
C LEU A 90 -8.47 21.42 11.44
N GLY A 91 -8.43 22.27 10.41
CA GLY A 91 -7.18 22.78 9.81
C GLY A 91 -6.41 21.74 9.00
N GLY A 92 -7.07 20.65 8.61
CA GLY A 92 -6.51 19.60 7.77
C GLY A 92 -6.86 19.77 6.29
N TYR A 93 -6.36 18.83 5.48
CA TYR A 93 -6.65 18.76 4.06
C TYR A 93 -6.76 17.31 3.57
N ILE A 94 -7.45 17.13 2.45
CA ILE A 94 -7.52 15.86 1.74
C ILE A 94 -6.30 15.77 0.82
N GLY A 95 -5.49 14.73 0.98
CA GLY A 95 -4.29 14.50 0.17
C GLY A 95 -4.59 13.72 -1.09
N ASN A 96 -5.32 12.61 -0.94
CA ASN A 96 -5.70 11.74 -2.05
C ASN A 96 -7.14 11.25 -1.88
N GLU A 97 -7.84 11.09 -3.00
CA GLU A 97 -9.20 10.57 -3.03
C GLU A 97 -9.38 9.64 -4.22
N ASN A 98 -9.90 8.45 -3.95
CA ASN A 98 -10.22 7.44 -4.95
C ASN A 98 -11.68 7.02 -4.81
N VAL A 99 -12.32 6.81 -5.96
CA VAL A 99 -13.69 6.30 -6.05
C VAL A 99 -13.68 4.99 -6.82
N TYR A 100 -14.25 3.95 -6.21
CA TYR A 100 -14.38 2.63 -6.80
C TYR A 100 -15.86 2.28 -6.95
N ASN A 101 -16.27 2.02 -8.18
CA ASN A 101 -17.61 1.53 -8.49
C ASN A 101 -17.52 0.02 -8.69
N PHE A 102 -17.99 -0.73 -7.69
CA PHE A 102 -18.15 -2.18 -7.77
C PHE A 102 -19.58 -2.52 -8.20
N GLU A 103 -19.82 -3.79 -8.57
CA GLU A 103 -21.17 -4.24 -8.95
C GLU A 103 -22.17 -4.21 -7.78
N ASP A 104 -21.70 -4.23 -6.53
CA ASP A 104 -22.52 -4.32 -5.31
C ASP A 104 -22.38 -3.11 -4.37
N ARG A 105 -21.47 -2.18 -4.65
CA ARG A 105 -21.22 -1.01 -3.81
C ARG A 105 -20.49 0.09 -4.55
N ILE A 106 -20.67 1.31 -4.06
CA ILE A 106 -19.83 2.46 -4.42
C ILE A 106 -18.98 2.77 -3.20
N GLU A 107 -17.66 2.69 -3.34
CA GLU A 107 -16.70 2.90 -2.26
C GLU A 107 -15.84 4.13 -2.55
N HIS A 108 -15.69 4.99 -1.55
CA HIS A 108 -14.77 6.12 -1.56
C HIS A 108 -13.67 5.87 -0.53
N THR A 109 -12.43 6.08 -0.93
CA THR A 109 -11.27 6.07 -0.04
C THR A 109 -10.61 7.43 -0.08
N VAL A 110 -10.55 8.09 1.08
CA VAL A 110 -10.02 9.43 1.23
C VAL A 110 -8.86 9.39 2.23
N GLU A 111 -7.68 9.83 1.81
CA GLU A 111 -6.54 10.05 2.70
C GLU A 111 -6.55 11.51 3.15
N VAL A 112 -6.65 11.71 4.46
CA VAL A 112 -6.69 13.05 5.06
C VAL A 112 -5.47 13.26 5.96
N ARG A 113 -4.97 14.50 5.97
CA ARG A 113 -3.92 14.95 6.87
C ARG A 113 -4.41 16.07 7.75
N VAL A 114 -4.24 15.89 9.05
CA VAL A 114 -4.76 16.81 10.07
C VAL A 114 -3.68 17.03 11.14
N PRO A 115 -3.61 18.23 11.75
CA PRO A 115 -2.74 18.47 12.89
C PRO A 115 -2.87 17.39 13.97
N GLU A 116 -1.73 17.00 14.56
CA GLU A 116 -1.63 15.88 15.50
C GLU A 116 -2.49 16.05 16.77
N ASP A 117 -2.70 17.28 17.21
CA ASP A 117 -3.56 17.65 18.33
C ASP A 117 -5.06 17.50 18.01
N LYS A 118 -5.45 17.58 16.74
CA LYS A 118 -6.85 17.44 16.27
C LYS A 118 -7.20 16.04 15.77
N PHE A 119 -6.23 15.13 15.67
CA PHE A 119 -6.43 13.79 15.11
C PHE A 119 -7.51 12.97 15.84
N ASN A 120 -7.48 12.95 17.17
CA ASN A 120 -8.48 12.23 17.97
C ASN A 120 -9.88 12.85 17.81
N LEU A 121 -9.97 14.18 17.77
CA LEU A 121 -11.23 14.89 17.57
C LEU A 121 -11.85 14.57 16.21
N LEU A 122 -11.04 14.47 15.14
CA LEU A 122 -11.51 14.06 13.82
C LEU A 122 -12.13 12.65 13.88
N ILE A 123 -11.41 11.71 14.49
CA ILE A 123 -11.85 10.32 14.62
C ILE A 123 -13.16 10.25 15.37
N ASP A 124 -13.31 10.99 16.47
CA ASP A 124 -14.51 10.97 17.29
C ASP A 124 -15.71 11.60 16.56
N LYS A 125 -15.49 12.71 15.83
CA LYS A 125 -16.53 13.31 14.97
C LYS A 125 -17.01 12.34 13.88
N ILE A 126 -16.10 11.64 13.21
CA ILE A 126 -16.46 10.64 12.19
C ILE A 126 -17.15 9.44 12.82
N SER A 127 -16.62 8.92 13.92
CA SER A 127 -17.19 7.73 14.58
C SER A 127 -18.60 8.00 15.10
N SER A 128 -18.89 9.23 15.53
CA SER A 128 -20.20 9.63 16.05
C SER A 128 -21.24 9.90 14.96
N SER A 129 -20.82 10.21 13.72
CA SER A 129 -21.74 10.48 12.62
C SER A 129 -22.19 9.20 11.88
N VAL A 130 -21.62 8.06 12.23
CA VAL A 130 -21.77 6.80 11.50
C VAL A 130 -22.54 5.81 12.35
N GLU A 131 -23.59 5.21 11.78
CA GLU A 131 -24.43 4.23 12.47
C GLU A 131 -23.70 2.90 12.72
N LYS A 132 -22.87 2.46 11.77
CA LYS A 132 -22.12 1.21 11.85
C LYS A 132 -20.67 1.35 11.37
N LEU A 133 -19.77 1.37 12.33
CA LEU A 133 -18.33 1.30 12.11
C LEU A 133 -17.92 -0.16 11.88
N GLU A 134 -17.28 -0.46 10.76
CA GLU A 134 -16.81 -1.82 10.47
C GLU A 134 -15.43 -2.09 11.03
N SER A 135 -14.53 -1.12 10.84
CA SER A 135 -13.16 -1.22 11.36
C SER A 135 -12.62 0.16 11.72
N LYS A 136 -11.84 0.18 12.80
CA LYS A 136 -11.10 1.35 13.27
C LYS A 136 -9.77 0.85 13.80
N ASN A 137 -8.71 1.18 13.09
CA ASN A 137 -7.35 0.85 13.48
C ASN A 137 -6.57 2.15 13.61
N ILE A 138 -5.99 2.40 14.77
CA ILE A 138 -5.16 3.56 15.06
C ILE A 138 -3.80 3.05 15.48
N SER A 139 -2.77 3.53 14.80
CA SER A 139 -1.38 3.26 15.10
C SER A 139 -0.74 4.53 15.66
N THR A 140 0.08 4.35 16.69
CA THR A 140 0.85 5.42 17.31
C THR A 140 2.28 4.92 17.44
N ALA A 141 3.22 5.64 16.84
CA ALA A 141 4.64 5.31 16.89
C ALA A 141 5.40 6.44 17.58
N ASP A 142 6.15 6.10 18.63
CA ASP A 142 7.10 7.01 19.25
C ASP A 142 8.40 6.98 18.43
N VAL A 143 8.75 8.12 17.83
CA VAL A 143 9.95 8.31 17.02
C VAL A 143 10.93 9.29 17.67
N THR A 144 10.82 9.51 18.98
CA THR A 144 11.67 10.44 19.73
C THR A 144 13.15 10.07 19.60
N GLU A 145 13.49 8.79 19.80
CA GLU A 145 14.86 8.29 19.67
C GLU A 145 15.39 8.49 18.25
N GLU A 146 14.61 8.10 17.24
CA GLU A 146 14.99 8.24 15.84
C GLU A 146 15.21 9.71 15.44
N PHE A 147 14.31 10.60 15.89
CA PHE A 147 14.41 12.03 15.61
C PHE A 147 15.71 12.61 16.19
N ILE A 148 16.03 12.29 17.44
CA ILE A 148 17.23 12.78 18.11
C ILE A 148 18.50 12.20 17.47
N ASP A 149 18.51 10.91 17.11
CA ASP A 149 19.66 10.29 16.42
C ASP A 149 19.91 10.94 15.05
N VAL A 150 18.87 11.10 14.22
CA VAL A 150 19.02 11.74 12.91
C VAL A 150 19.50 13.19 13.05
N GLU A 151 18.98 13.95 14.02
CA GLU A 151 19.43 15.32 14.31
C GLU A 151 20.91 15.37 14.70
N ALA A 152 21.33 14.51 15.63
CA ALA A 152 22.71 14.42 16.08
C ALA A 152 23.67 14.03 14.94
N ARG A 153 23.26 13.10 14.08
CA ARG A 153 24.03 12.70 12.90
C ARG A 153 24.19 13.84 11.90
N ILE A 154 23.11 14.57 11.57
CA ILE A 154 23.17 15.74 10.68
C ILE A 154 24.16 16.76 11.25
N LYS A 155 24.06 17.07 12.54
CA LYS A 155 24.95 18.04 13.21
C LYS A 155 26.42 17.61 13.08
N THR A 156 26.74 16.38 13.46
CA THR A 156 28.11 15.84 13.41
C THR A 156 28.68 15.86 11.99
N LYS A 157 27.86 15.49 10.99
CA LYS A 157 28.27 15.46 9.58
C LYS A 157 28.49 16.87 9.02
N LYS A 158 27.69 17.86 9.43
CA LYS A 158 27.91 19.28 9.06
C LYS A 158 29.17 19.86 9.70
N GLU A 159 29.47 19.50 10.95
CA GLU A 159 30.73 19.86 11.60
C GLU A 159 31.94 19.25 10.86
N LEU A 160 31.84 17.99 10.43
CA LEU A 160 32.85 17.36 9.59
C LEU A 160 33.00 18.07 8.23
N GLU A 161 31.90 18.47 7.61
CA GLU A 161 31.93 19.23 6.35
C GLU A 161 32.64 20.58 6.53
N ALA A 162 32.39 21.28 7.64
CA ALA A 162 33.09 22.52 7.97
C ALA A 162 34.61 22.29 8.14
N ARG A 163 35.01 21.21 8.80
CA ARG A 163 36.42 20.84 8.93
C ARG A 163 37.07 20.50 7.59
N TYR A 164 36.38 19.80 6.70
CA TYR A 164 36.87 19.55 5.34
C TYR A 164 37.05 20.85 4.55
N LYS A 165 36.10 21.80 4.67
CA LYS A 165 36.25 23.14 4.07
C LYS A 165 37.48 23.89 4.60
N GLU A 166 37.81 23.75 5.89
CA GLU A 166 39.03 24.36 6.45
C GLU A 166 40.32 23.72 5.95
N ILE A 167 40.35 22.39 5.80
CA ILE A 167 41.50 21.67 5.25
C ILE A 167 41.69 22.04 3.78
N LEU A 168 40.60 22.11 3.01
CA LEU A 168 40.61 22.49 1.60
C LEU A 168 41.21 23.88 1.38
N LYS A 169 40.91 24.86 2.25
CA LYS A 169 41.52 26.21 2.21
C LYS A 169 43.04 26.21 2.38
N LYS A 170 43.61 25.17 3.02
CA LYS A 170 45.04 25.03 3.29
C LYS A 170 45.74 24.09 2.30
N ALA A 171 44.98 23.34 1.50
CA ALA A 171 45.52 22.39 0.54
C ALA A 171 46.20 23.12 -0.62
N SER A 172 47.41 22.69 -0.97
CA SER A 172 48.23 23.30 -2.04
C SER A 172 48.47 22.35 -3.21
N ARG A 173 48.25 21.05 -3.02
CA ARG A 173 48.41 20.03 -4.06
C ARG A 173 47.07 19.72 -4.71
N VAL A 174 47.06 19.65 -6.05
CA VAL A 174 45.85 19.34 -6.84
C VAL A 174 45.28 17.97 -6.47
N ASP A 175 46.12 16.96 -6.25
CA ASP A 175 45.67 15.61 -5.86
C ASP A 175 44.92 15.62 -4.51
N GLU A 176 45.40 16.41 -3.54
CA GLU A 176 44.75 16.55 -2.22
C GLU A 176 43.39 17.23 -2.35
N ILE A 177 43.32 18.29 -3.16
CA ILE A 177 42.07 19.01 -3.46
C ILE A 177 41.05 18.06 -4.08
N LEU A 178 41.43 17.32 -5.12
CA LEU A 178 40.53 16.38 -5.80
C LEU A 178 40.04 15.27 -4.86
N ASN A 179 40.91 14.77 -3.99
CA ASN A 179 40.54 13.75 -3.00
C ASN A 179 39.55 14.29 -1.96
N ILE A 180 39.77 15.51 -1.43
CA ILE A 180 38.86 16.14 -0.48
C ILE A 180 37.50 16.44 -1.13
N GLU A 181 37.48 16.95 -2.35
CA GLU A 181 36.24 17.21 -3.10
C GLU A 181 35.41 15.93 -3.31
N ARG A 182 36.07 14.81 -3.65
CA ARG A 182 35.41 13.51 -3.78
C ARG A 182 34.75 13.07 -2.48
N GLU A 183 35.47 13.14 -1.36
CA GLU A 183 34.91 12.79 -0.04
C GLU A 183 33.84 13.79 0.43
N MET A 184 33.98 15.07 0.09
CA MET A 184 32.97 16.09 0.38
C MET A 184 31.67 15.84 -0.41
N GLY A 185 31.77 15.38 -1.66
CA GLY A 185 30.59 14.96 -2.45
C GLY A 185 29.83 13.81 -1.80
N ASN A 186 30.56 12.79 -1.32
CA ASN A 186 29.96 11.68 -0.57
C ASN A 186 29.29 12.17 0.72
N LEU A 187 30.00 12.99 1.50
CA LEU A 187 29.50 13.54 2.76
C LEU A 187 28.24 14.39 2.57
N ARG A 188 28.19 15.22 1.52
CA ARG A 188 26.99 16.01 1.19
C ARG A 188 25.82 15.13 0.83
N SER A 189 26.05 14.10 0.01
CA SER A 189 25.00 13.13 -0.34
C SER A 189 24.42 12.44 0.90
N GLU A 190 25.27 12.11 1.88
CA GLU A 190 24.82 11.57 3.18
C GLU A 190 24.00 12.59 3.99
N ILE A 191 24.46 13.84 4.08
CA ILE A 191 23.74 14.92 4.78
C ILE A 191 22.36 15.14 4.15
N GLU A 192 22.28 15.24 2.83
CA GLU A 192 21.03 15.43 2.09
C GLU A 192 20.04 14.29 2.35
N SER A 193 20.52 13.05 2.38
CA SER A 193 19.71 11.88 2.72
C SER A 193 19.16 11.97 4.15
N LEU A 194 20.01 12.33 5.13
CA LEU A 194 19.60 12.50 6.52
C LEU A 194 18.62 13.67 6.70
N GLU A 195 18.84 14.78 6.01
CA GLU A 195 17.92 15.93 6.00
C GLU A 195 16.57 15.57 5.39
N GLY A 196 16.55 14.77 4.32
CA GLY A 196 15.34 14.19 3.77
C GLY A 196 14.57 13.35 4.79
N ARG A 197 15.28 12.48 5.54
CA ARG A 197 14.67 11.67 6.61
C ARG A 197 14.13 12.55 7.75
N MET A 198 14.88 13.57 8.16
CA MET A 198 14.46 14.53 9.17
C MET A 198 13.19 15.28 8.76
N ASN A 199 13.13 15.77 7.52
CA ASN A 199 11.94 16.44 6.99
C ASN A 199 10.72 15.52 6.94
N TYR A 200 10.93 14.24 6.58
CA TYR A 200 9.87 13.22 6.62
C TYR A 200 9.32 13.01 8.03
N LEU A 201 10.19 12.85 9.05
CA LEU A 201 9.77 12.70 10.43
C LEU A 201 9.02 13.94 10.92
N LYS A 202 9.56 15.14 10.68
CA LYS A 202 8.91 16.42 11.02
C LYS A 202 7.50 16.53 10.45
N ASN A 203 7.33 16.18 9.16
CA ASN A 203 6.01 16.24 8.52
C ASN A 203 5.02 15.26 9.16
N ARG A 204 5.45 14.04 9.48
CA ARG A 204 4.58 13.01 10.09
C ARG A 204 4.26 13.24 11.56
N ILE A 205 5.14 13.93 12.28
CA ILE A 205 4.88 14.37 13.66
C ILE A 205 3.87 15.53 13.63
N ALA A 206 4.05 16.51 12.74
CA ALA A 206 3.17 17.66 12.65
C ALA A 206 1.76 17.32 12.14
N LEU A 207 1.68 16.41 11.16
CA LEU A 207 0.44 16.03 10.49
C LEU A 207 0.21 14.52 10.61
N SER A 208 -0.87 14.16 11.30
CA SER A 208 -1.34 12.80 11.39
C SER A 208 -2.13 12.41 10.13
N SER A 209 -2.02 11.15 9.72
CA SER A 209 -2.67 10.63 8.50
C SER A 209 -3.82 9.69 8.85
N LEU A 210 -4.99 9.92 8.28
CA LEU A 210 -6.15 9.05 8.43
C LEU A 210 -6.66 8.63 7.05
N THR A 211 -6.72 7.32 6.81
CA THR A 211 -7.42 6.77 5.65
C THR A 211 -8.85 6.47 6.04
N ILE A 212 -9.80 7.07 5.34
CA ILE A 212 -11.23 6.88 5.58
C ILE A 212 -11.81 6.18 4.36
N THR A 213 -12.27 4.95 4.55
CA THR A 213 -12.98 4.19 3.54
C THR A 213 -14.46 4.11 3.91
N PHE A 214 -15.31 4.63 3.04
CA PHE A 214 -16.75 4.60 3.27
C PHE A 214 -17.47 4.17 2.00
N TYR A 215 -18.49 3.35 2.16
CA TYR A 215 -19.20 2.78 1.01
C TYR A 215 -20.69 2.66 1.27
N GLU A 216 -21.44 2.74 0.18
CA GLU A 216 -22.87 2.47 0.15
C GLU A 216 -23.10 1.18 -0.63
N LYS A 217 -23.87 0.27 -0.05
CA LYS A 217 -24.29 -0.95 -0.76
C LYS A 217 -25.30 -0.55 -1.82
N VAL A 218 -24.96 -0.79 -3.08
CA VAL A 218 -25.94 -0.70 -4.16
C VAL A 218 -26.69 -2.01 -4.13
N ALA A 219 -28.02 -1.95 -4.22
CA ALA A 219 -28.84 -3.15 -4.32
C ALA A 219 -28.30 -4.01 -5.46
N SER A 220 -27.66 -5.12 -5.06
CA SER A 220 -27.14 -6.15 -5.94
C SER A 220 -28.20 -6.53 -6.98
N PRO A 221 -28.06 -6.38 -8.32
CA PRO A 221 -28.99 -7.10 -9.18
C PRO A 221 -28.91 -8.61 -8.97
N PHE A 222 -27.98 -9.14 -8.16
CA PHE A 222 -27.68 -10.56 -7.87
C PHE A 222 -28.86 -11.43 -7.34
N GLY A 223 -30.06 -11.31 -7.91
CA GLY A 223 -30.96 -12.43 -8.08
C GLY A 223 -30.58 -13.27 -9.30
N PHE A 224 -30.97 -14.56 -9.27
CA PHE A 224 -30.90 -15.47 -10.42
C PHE A 224 -31.44 -14.83 -11.72
N ALA A 225 -32.47 -13.99 -11.61
CA ALA A 225 -33.08 -13.26 -12.73
C ALA A 225 -32.10 -12.34 -13.47
N SER A 226 -31.27 -11.54 -12.79
CA SER A 226 -30.31 -10.68 -13.50
C SER A 226 -29.18 -11.46 -14.14
N LYS A 227 -28.76 -12.57 -13.51
CA LYS A 227 -27.75 -13.47 -14.08
C LYS A 227 -28.28 -14.13 -15.35
N LEU A 228 -29.55 -14.53 -15.38
CA LEU A 228 -30.20 -15.03 -16.59
C LEU A 228 -30.29 -13.95 -17.68
N VAL A 229 -30.68 -12.73 -17.34
CA VAL A 229 -30.77 -11.62 -18.32
C VAL A 229 -29.38 -11.29 -18.88
N LYS A 230 -28.36 -11.10 -18.04
CA LYS A 230 -26.97 -10.90 -18.49
C LYS A 230 -26.47 -12.08 -19.34
N ALA A 231 -26.78 -13.32 -18.97
CA ALA A 231 -26.41 -14.50 -19.75
C ALA A 231 -27.12 -14.54 -21.11
N LEU A 232 -28.37 -14.08 -21.19
CA LEU A 232 -29.12 -14.00 -22.44
C LEU A 232 -28.57 -12.89 -23.36
N GLU A 233 -28.24 -11.72 -22.81
CA GLU A 233 -27.57 -10.63 -23.55
C GLU A 233 -26.20 -11.09 -24.09
N ASN A 234 -25.40 -11.74 -23.25
CA ASN A 234 -24.11 -12.30 -23.65
C ASN A 234 -24.28 -13.43 -24.68
N GLY A 235 -25.32 -14.27 -24.55
CA GLY A 235 -25.64 -15.30 -25.53
C GLY A 235 -26.06 -14.72 -26.88
N TRP A 236 -26.86 -13.65 -26.88
CA TRP A 236 -27.30 -12.96 -28.09
C TRP A 236 -26.12 -12.31 -28.83
N THR A 237 -25.23 -11.64 -28.10
CA THR A 237 -24.02 -11.06 -28.69
C THR A 237 -23.09 -12.13 -29.26
N ALA A 238 -22.94 -13.29 -28.62
CA ALA A 238 -22.19 -14.42 -29.16
C ALA A 238 -22.83 -14.97 -30.44
N LEU A 239 -24.16 -15.04 -30.51
CA LEU A 239 -24.89 -15.44 -31.71
C LEU A 239 -24.70 -14.45 -32.86
N LEU A 240 -24.71 -13.14 -32.59
CA LEU A 240 -24.40 -12.12 -33.59
C LEU A 240 -22.98 -12.26 -34.12
N TRP A 241 -21.99 -12.48 -33.25
CA TRP A 241 -20.61 -12.75 -33.66
C TRP A 241 -20.50 -13.99 -34.54
N PHE A 242 -21.22 -15.06 -34.22
CA PHE A 242 -21.28 -16.26 -35.04
C PHE A 242 -21.81 -15.98 -36.45
N ILE A 243 -22.91 -15.22 -36.56
CA ILE A 243 -23.48 -14.83 -37.86
C ILE A 243 -22.52 -13.93 -38.63
N ILE A 244 -21.88 -12.96 -37.97
CA ILE A 244 -20.91 -12.05 -38.59
C ILE A 244 -19.73 -12.83 -39.18
N ILE A 245 -19.22 -13.84 -38.46
CA ILE A 245 -18.15 -14.72 -38.97
C ILE A 245 -18.62 -15.48 -40.21
N LEU A 246 -19.85 -16.02 -40.18
CA LEU A 246 -20.42 -16.80 -41.26
C LEU A 246 -20.62 -15.96 -42.53
N VAL A 247 -21.15 -14.75 -42.37
CA VAL A 247 -21.28 -13.78 -43.45
C VAL A 247 -19.90 -13.40 -43.96
N SER A 248 -18.94 -13.05 -43.10
CA SER A 248 -17.59 -12.63 -43.51
C SER A 248 -16.77 -13.74 -44.21
N LEU A 249 -17.19 -15.01 -44.14
CA LEU A 249 -16.48 -16.14 -44.75
C LEU A 249 -16.71 -16.26 -46.27
N TRP A 250 -17.73 -15.57 -46.82
CA TRP A 250 -18.13 -15.70 -48.22
C TRP A 250 -17.03 -15.36 -49.27
N PRO A 251 -16.19 -14.31 -49.15
CA PRO A 251 -15.13 -14.05 -50.12
C PRO A 251 -14.04 -15.12 -50.09
N PHE A 252 -13.78 -15.75 -48.94
CA PHE A 252 -12.82 -16.86 -48.85
C PHE A 252 -13.35 -18.11 -49.56
N ILE A 253 -14.65 -18.39 -49.45
CA ILE A 253 -15.29 -19.49 -50.18
C ILE A 253 -15.19 -19.25 -51.70
N ILE A 254 -15.47 -18.03 -52.16
CA ILE A 254 -15.33 -17.67 -53.59
C ILE A 254 -13.87 -17.82 -54.06
N LEU A 255 -12.90 -17.30 -53.30
CA LEU A 255 -11.48 -17.39 -53.62
C LEU A 255 -11.00 -18.85 -53.72
N THR A 256 -11.40 -19.71 -52.77
CA THR A 256 -11.02 -21.13 -52.77
C THR A 256 -11.63 -21.90 -53.95
N LEU A 257 -12.88 -21.62 -54.33
CA LEU A 257 -13.50 -22.21 -55.52
C LEU A 257 -12.78 -21.79 -56.81
N VAL A 258 -12.43 -20.51 -56.94
CA VAL A 258 -11.66 -20.00 -58.09
C VAL A 258 -10.28 -20.68 -58.18
N LEU A 259 -9.58 -20.81 -57.05
CA LEU A 259 -8.28 -21.47 -56.98
C LEU A 259 -8.38 -22.96 -57.37
N ILE A 260 -9.38 -23.68 -56.85
CA ILE A 260 -9.64 -25.09 -57.20
C ILE A 260 -9.94 -25.23 -58.70
N PHE A 261 -10.76 -24.35 -59.27
CA PHE A 261 -11.09 -24.36 -60.69
C PHE A 261 -9.83 -24.17 -61.57
N ILE A 262 -8.93 -23.27 -61.19
CA ILE A 262 -7.64 -23.07 -61.87
C ILE A 262 -6.76 -24.32 -61.77
N ILE A 263 -6.67 -24.95 -60.59
CA ILE A 263 -5.88 -26.17 -60.40
C ILE A 263 -6.42 -27.33 -61.24
N LEU A 264 -7.75 -27.52 -61.27
CA LEU A 264 -8.39 -28.58 -62.06
C LEU A 264 -8.18 -28.38 -63.57
N THR A 265 -8.26 -27.15 -64.05
CA THR A 265 -8.03 -26.84 -65.48
C THR A 265 -6.57 -27.05 -65.89
N ILE A 266 -5.60 -26.71 -65.02
CA ILE A 266 -4.17 -26.98 -65.27
C ILE A 266 -3.87 -28.49 -65.24
N ARG A 267 -4.44 -29.24 -64.29
CA ARG A 267 -4.26 -30.71 -64.21
C ARG A 267 -4.84 -31.42 -65.44
N LYS A 268 -5.96 -30.96 -65.99
CA LYS A 268 -6.57 -31.57 -67.18
C LYS A 268 -5.72 -31.41 -68.45
N LYS A 269 -4.87 -30.36 -68.52
CA LYS A 269 -3.92 -30.13 -69.61
C LYS A 269 -2.61 -30.92 -69.51
N ARG A 270 -2.35 -31.58 -68.37
CA ARG A 270 -1.15 -32.43 -68.16
C ARG A 270 -1.47 -33.93 -68.20
N LYS A 271 -2.35 -34.37 -69.12
CA LYS A 271 -2.40 -35.79 -69.50
C LYS A 271 -1.26 -36.05 -70.50
N PRO A 272 -0.21 -36.82 -70.14
CA PRO A 272 0.89 -37.11 -71.05
C PRO A 272 0.36 -37.97 -72.21
N GLN A 273 0.63 -37.54 -73.44
CA GLN A 273 0.57 -38.39 -74.62
C GLN A 273 1.45 -39.61 -74.35
N LYS A 274 0.83 -40.77 -74.11
CA LYS A 274 1.53 -42.05 -74.16
C LYS A 274 1.47 -42.56 -75.60
N VAL A 275 2.68 -42.59 -76.16
CA VAL A 275 3.27 -43.43 -77.23
C VAL A 275 2.32 -44.41 -77.89
#